data_AF-A0A193SHX1-F1
#
_entry.id   AF-A0A193SHX1-F1
#
_cell.length_a   1.000
_cell.length_b   1.000
_cell.length_c   1.000
_cell.angle_alpha   90.00
_cell.angle_beta   90.00
_cell.angle_gamma   90.00
#
_symmetry.space_group_name_H-M   'P 1'
#
loop_
_entity.id
_entity.type
_entity.pdbx_description
1 polymer ?
#
loop_
_entity_poly.entity_id
_entity_poly.type
_entity_poly.pdbx_seq_one_letter_code
_entity_poly.pdbx_strand_id
1 'polypeptide(L)' 'MGFDDRTVVVEALSIVRRGAPEAQTLYHETPDSIARRENAAAQRKAGNLGVTTDGKPTKKQRRELFGFRASQSND' A
#
# COMPACT_ATOMS: atom_id res chain seq x y z
N MET A 1 -3.47 -4.57 1.45
CA MET A 1 -2.07 -4.66 1.01
C MET A 1 -2.12 -4.90 -0.49
N GLY A 2 -1.71 -3.90 -1.27
CA GLY A 2 -2.04 -3.81 -2.70
C GLY A 2 -0.79 -3.94 -3.55
N PHE A 3 -0.91 -4.68 -4.64
CA PHE A 3 0.07 -4.68 -5.72
C PHE A 3 -0.01 -3.33 -6.45
N ASP A 4 1.14 -2.76 -6.82
CA ASP A 4 1.18 -1.58 -7.68
C ASP A 4 1.27 -2.06 -9.13
N ASP A 5 0.21 -1.85 -9.90
CA ASP A 5 0.20 -2.18 -11.33
C ASP A 5 1.02 -1.15 -12.12
N ARG A 6 1.80 -1.63 -13.11
CA ARG A 6 2.56 -0.77 -14.01
C ARG A 6 2.34 -1.20 -15.46
N THR A 7 2.11 -0.21 -16.33
CA THR A 7 2.04 -0.40 -17.77
C THR A 7 3.29 0.20 -18.40
N VAL A 8 4.11 -0.65 -19.02
CA VAL A 8 5.41 -0.29 -19.61
C VAL A 8 5.42 -0.57 -21.12
N VAL A 9 6.20 0.22 -21.84
CA VAL A 9 6.54 -0.02 -23.24
C VAL A 9 7.91 -0.68 -23.29
N VAL A 10 8.03 -1.76 -24.05
CA VAL A 10 9.30 -2.46 -24.26
C VAL A 10 10.10 -1.72 -25.32
N GLU A 11 11.29 -1.22 -24.95
CA GLU A 11 12.19 -0.52 -25.85
C GLU A 11 13.21 -1.46 -26.50
N ALA A 12 13.67 -2.46 -25.73
CA ALA A 12 14.67 -3.41 -26.19
C ALA A 12 14.49 -4.78 -25.53
N LEU A 13 15.05 -5.80 -26.18
CA LEU A 13 15.09 -7.16 -25.66
C LEU A 13 16.52 -7.51 -25.25
N SER A 14 16.66 -8.14 -24.08
CA SER A 14 17.91 -8.73 -23.61
C SER A 14 17.66 -10.18 -23.24
N ILE A 15 18.56 -11.07 -23.68
CA ILE A 15 18.56 -12.48 -23.28
C ILE A 15 19.32 -12.70 -21.96
N VAL A 16 20.00 -11.68 -21.44
CA VAL A 16 20.78 -11.73 -20.21
C VAL A 16 20.17 -10.80 -19.16
N ARG A 17 19.90 -11.32 -17.97
CA ARG A 17 19.49 -10.50 -16.82
C ARG A 17 20.69 -9.71 -16.31
N ARG A 18 20.58 -8.38 -16.32
CA ARG A 18 21.64 -7.45 -15.94
C ARG A 18 21.29 -6.69 -14.66
N GLY A 19 22.24 -5.87 -14.19
CA GLY A 19 22.05 -5.01 -13.03
C GLY A 19 20.92 -3.99 -13.21
N ALA A 20 20.45 -3.42 -12.11
CA ALA A 20 19.33 -2.46 -12.10
C ALA A 20 19.45 -1.31 -13.14
N PRO A 21 20.58 -0.59 -13.26
CA PRO A 21 20.67 0.52 -14.21
C PRO A 21 20.62 0.04 -15.67
N GLU A 22 21.21 -1.12 -15.98
CA GLU A 22 21.18 -1.69 -17.33
C GLU A 22 19.81 -2.27 -17.69
N ALA A 23 19.07 -2.81 -16.72
CA ALA A 23 17.73 -3.33 -16.97
C ALA A 23 16.69 -2.22 -17.17
N GLN A 24 16.89 -1.05 -16.55
CA GLN A 24 15.99 0.10 -16.68
C GLN A 24 15.97 0.67 -18.10
N THR A 25 17.02 0.50 -18.90
CA THR A 25 17.06 0.99 -20.28
C THR A 25 16.28 0.10 -21.27
N LEU A 26 15.71 -1.01 -20.81
CA LEU A 26 14.97 -1.94 -21.68
C LEU A 26 13.48 -1.59 -21.79
N TYR A 27 12.98 -0.68 -20.95
CA TYR A 27 11.58 -0.30 -20.93
C TYR A 27 11.40 1.11 -20.36
N HIS A 28 10.32 1.78 -20.75
CA HIS A 28 9.85 2.96 -20.05
C HIS A 28 8.40 2.78 -19.57
N GLU A 29 8.07 3.39 -18.44
CA GLU A 29 6.70 3.39 -17.92
C GLU A 29 5.86 4.42 -18.69
N THR A 30 4.62 4.06 -19.04
CA THR A 30 3.71 4.98 -19.74
C THR A 30 3.31 6.16 -18.84
N PRO A 31 3.10 7.37 -19.39
CA PRO A 31 2.65 8.52 -18.60
C PRO A 31 1.36 8.23 -17.81
N ASP A 32 0.41 7.52 -18.43
CA ASP A 32 -0.86 7.14 -17.79
C ASP A 32 -0.67 6.17 -16.62
N SER A 33 0.30 5.26 -16.71
CA SER A 33 0.67 4.37 -15.59
C SER A 33 1.27 5.16 -14.43
N ILE A 34 2.18 6.09 -14.73
CA ILE A 34 2.81 6.95 -13.71
C ILE A 34 1.73 7.75 -12.98
N ALA A 35 0.84 8.43 -13.72
CA ALA A 35 -0.23 9.22 -13.14
C ALA A 35 -1.18 8.38 -12.26
N ARG A 36 -1.57 7.18 -12.71
CA ARG A 36 -2.40 6.26 -11.89
C ARG A 36 -1.72 5.88 -10.59
N ARG A 37 -0.41 5.56 -10.62
CA ARG A 37 0.36 5.21 -9.43
C ARG A 37 0.47 6.39 -8.47
N GLU A 38 0.75 7.58 -8.98
CA GLU A 38 0.85 8.78 -8.16
C GLU A 38 -0.49 9.12 -7.48
N ASN A 39 -1.59 9.02 -8.23
CA ASN A 39 -2.94 9.20 -7.69
C ASN A 39 -3.28 8.15 -6.63
N ALA A 40 -2.98 6.88 -6.88
CA ALA A 40 -3.21 5.81 -5.90
C ALA A 40 -2.35 6.01 -4.64
N ALA A 41 -1.09 6.44 -4.79
CA ALA A 41 -0.22 6.77 -3.66
C ALA A 41 -0.74 7.97 -2.86
N ALA A 42 -1.24 9.01 -3.53
CA ALA A 42 -1.87 10.15 -2.89
C ALA A 42 -3.14 9.76 -2.12
N GLN A 43 -3.99 8.90 -2.69
CA GLN A 43 -5.19 8.38 -2.02
C GLN A 43 -4.82 7.51 -0.81
N ARG A 44 -3.81 6.64 -0.94
CA ARG A 44 -3.29 5.86 0.21
C ARG A 44 -2.79 6.77 1.32
N LYS A 45 -2.05 7.83 0.98
CA LYS A 45 -1.56 8.82 1.94
C LYS A 45 -2.71 9.59 2.59
N ALA A 46 -3.73 9.99 1.83
CA ALA A 46 -4.91 10.69 2.33
C ALA A 46 -5.78 9.80 3.23
N GLY A 47 -6.01 8.54 2.84
CA GLY A 47 -6.75 7.57 3.65
C GLY A 47 -6.05 7.25 4.97
N ASN A 48 -4.71 7.24 4.99
CA ASN A 48 -3.94 7.09 6.22
C ASN A 48 -4.04 8.30 7.17
N LEU A 49 -4.40 9.48 6.65
CA LEU A 49 -4.59 10.69 7.46
C LEU A 49 -5.93 10.70 8.22
N GLY A 50 -6.93 9.94 7.75
CA GLY A 50 -8.26 9.84 8.38
C GLY A 50 -8.36 8.77 9.47
N VAL A 51 -7.46 7.79 9.48
CA VAL A 51 -7.41 6.73 10.50
C VAL A 51 -6.31 7.07 11.51
N THR A 52 -6.55 8.09 12.33
CA THR A 52 -5.79 8.24 13.56
C THR A 52 -6.41 7.28 14.57
N THR A 53 -5.69 6.24 14.93
CA THR A 53 -5.95 5.56 16.21
C THR A 53 -5.10 6.29 17.23
N ASP A 54 -5.62 6.58 18.43
CA ASP A 54 -4.86 7.15 19.58
C ASP A 54 -3.71 6.25 20.09
N GLY A 55 -3.22 5.34 19.25
CA GLY A 55 -2.21 4.35 19.54
C GLY A 55 -2.81 3.03 20.04
N LYS A 56 -1.93 2.19 20.59
CA LYS A 56 -2.36 0.94 21.25
C LYS A 56 -3.24 1.28 22.46
N PRO A 57 -4.39 0.61 22.65
CA PRO A 57 -5.24 0.83 23.80
C PRO A 57 -4.45 0.71 25.11
N THR A 58 -4.66 1.67 26.00
CA THR A 58 -4.13 1.64 27.36
C THR A 58 -4.67 0.42 28.12
N LYS A 59 -4.03 0.05 29.24
CA LYS A 59 -4.43 -1.11 30.05
C LYS A 59 -5.90 -1.04 30.50
N LYS A 60 -6.42 0.17 30.78
CA LYS A 60 -7.82 0.41 31.17
C LYS A 60 -8.77 0.19 29.99
N GLN A 61 -8.54 0.86 28.87
CA GLN A 61 -9.34 0.72 27.64
C GLN A 61 -9.38 -0.74 27.15
N ARG A 62 -8.26 -1.46 27.27
CA ARG A 62 -8.20 -2.88 26.92
C ARG A 62 -9.10 -3.74 27.80
N ARG A 63 -9.15 -3.48 29.11
CA ARG A 63 -10.04 -4.18 30.04
C ARG A 63 -11.51 -3.88 29.74
N GLU A 64 -11.85 -2.63 29.44
CA GLU A 64 -13.20 -2.22 29.05
C GLU A 64 -13.64 -2.91 27.74
N LEU A 65 -12.77 -2.97 26.74
CA LEU A 65 -13.00 -3.70 25.48
C LEU A 65 -13.24 -5.20 25.70
N PHE A 66 -12.47 -5.84 26.59
CA PHE A 66 -12.69 -7.24 26.94
C PHE A 66 -14.01 -7.46 27.69
N GLY A 67 -14.37 -6.54 28.60
CA GLY A 67 -15.65 -6.58 29.30
C GLY A 67 -16.84 -6.43 28.36
N PHE A 68 -16.76 -5.47 27.42
CA PHE A 68 -17.82 -5.22 26.44
C PHE A 68 -18.04 -6.41 25.48
N ARG A 69 -16.96 -7.09 25.08
CA ARG A 69 -17.04 -8.32 24.29
C ARG A 69 -17.65 -9.48 25.06
N ALA A 70 -17.34 -9.61 26.36
CA ALA A 70 -17.89 -10.66 27.20
C ALA A 70 -19.39 -10.47 27.51
N SER A 71 -19.86 -9.21 27.61
CA SER A 71 -21.29 -8.92 27.79
C SER A 71 -22.12 -9.16 26.53
N GLN A 72 -21.56 -8.93 25.32
CA GLN A 72 -22.26 -9.22 24.06
C GLN A 72 -22.35 -10.72 23.73
N SER A 73 -21.47 -11.56 24.28
CA SER A 73 -21.52 -13.02 24.07
C SER A 73 -22.49 -13.75 25.00
N ASN A 74 -23.19 -13.03 25.87
CA ASN A 74 -24.09 -13.59 26.88
C ASN A 74 -25.55 -13.15 26.69
N ASP A 75 -25.88 -12.72 25.46
CA ASP A 75 -27.22 -12.39 24.96
C ASP A 75 -27.47 -13.22 23.69
#